data_AF-A0A2V9S7V4-F1
#
_entry.id   AF-A0A2V9S7V4-F1
#
_cell.length_a   1.000
_cell.length_b   1.000
_cell.length_c   1.000
_cell.angle_alpha   90.00
_cell.angle_beta   90.00
_cell.angle_gamma   90.00
#
_symmetry.space_group_name_H-M   'P 1'
#
loop_
_entity.id
_entity.type
_entity.pdbx_description
1 polymer ?
#
loop_
_entity_poly.entity_id
_entity_poly.type
_entity_poly.pdbx_seq_one_letter_code
_entity_poly.pdbx_strand_id
1 'polypeptide(L)' 'AESAGALTLFGTALAGIPVSTTHTITGAIVGVGAVHRLSAVRWGVARRIVWAWILTIPASAAVAALVFWIIRLVHPAA' A
#
# COMPACT_ATOMS: atom_id res chain seq x y z
N ALA A 1 0.37 -15.72 -9.07
CA ALA A 1 0.65 -14.67 -8.06
C ALA A 1 -0.42 -14.66 -6.96
N GLU A 2 -1.66 -14.83 -7.37
CA GLU A 2 -2.90 -14.97 -6.61
C GLU A 2 -2.77 -15.95 -5.44
N SER A 3 -2.20 -17.15 -5.65
CA SER A 3 -2.03 -18.13 -4.57
C SER A 3 -1.08 -17.64 -3.48
N ALA A 4 0.05 -17.02 -3.85
CA ALA A 4 0.99 -16.45 -2.89
C ALA A 4 0.33 -15.28 -2.13
N GLY A 5 -0.38 -14.41 -2.84
CA GLY A 5 -1.11 -13.32 -2.20
C GLY A 5 -2.20 -13.79 -1.25
N ALA A 6 -2.99 -14.80 -1.65
CA ALA A 6 -4.03 -15.39 -0.81
C ALA A 6 -3.44 -16.04 0.44
N LEU A 7 -2.38 -16.84 0.30
CA LEU A 7 -1.71 -17.48 1.44
C LEU A 7 -1.20 -16.44 2.45
N THR A 8 -0.53 -15.38 1.97
CA THR A 8 -0.07 -14.30 2.84
C THR A 8 -1.24 -13.60 3.53
N LEU A 9 -2.27 -13.20 2.78
CA LEU A 9 -3.41 -12.47 3.34
C LEU A 9 -4.21 -13.30 4.35
N PHE A 10 -4.46 -14.57 4.08
CA PHE A 10 -5.10 -15.47 5.04
C PHE A 10 -4.23 -15.66 6.28
N GLY A 11 -2.92 -15.88 6.11
CA GLY A 11 -2.00 -16.00 7.24
C GLY A 11 -2.00 -14.76 8.13
N THR A 12 -1.93 -13.57 7.54
CA THR A 12 -1.96 -12.30 8.29
C THR A 12 -3.31 -12.02 8.92
N ALA A 13 -4.41 -12.41 8.26
CA ALA A 13 -5.75 -12.26 8.80
C ALA A 13 -5.97 -13.14 10.03
N LEU A 14 -5.53 -14.41 9.98
CA LEU A 14 -5.57 -15.32 11.12
C LEU A 14 -4.70 -14.83 12.29
N ALA A 15 -3.61 -14.13 12.01
CA ALA A 15 -2.75 -13.52 13.02
C ALA A 15 -3.27 -12.15 13.53
N GLY A 16 -4.37 -11.62 12.97
CA GLY A 16 -4.90 -10.30 13.33
C GLY A 16 -4.01 -9.11 12.94
N ILE A 17 -3.05 -9.32 12.02
CA ILE A 17 -2.10 -8.28 11.61
C ILE A 17 -2.71 -7.49 10.44
N PRO A 18 -2.96 -6.17 10.59
CA PRO A 18 -3.47 -5.37 9.50
C PRO A 18 -2.37 -5.20 8.44
N VAL A 19 -2.65 -5.65 7.22
CA VAL A 19 -1.73 -5.54 6.08
C VAL A 19 -2.44 -4.97 4.86
N SER A 20 -1.67 -4.40 3.95
CA SER A 20 -2.18 -3.87 2.69
C SER A 20 -2.32 -4.98 1.64
N THR A 21 -3.55 -5.24 1.20
CA THR A 21 -3.84 -6.22 0.14
C THR A 21 -3.21 -5.84 -1.20
N THR A 22 -3.15 -4.54 -1.52
CA THR A 22 -2.52 -4.01 -2.73
C THR A 22 -1.01 -4.26 -2.74
N HIS A 23 -0.31 -4.04 -1.63
CA HIS A 23 1.12 -4.36 -1.51
C HIS A 23 1.38 -5.84 -1.69
N THR A 24 0.59 -6.68 -1.03
CA THR A 24 0.73 -8.13 -1.08
C THR A 24 0.58 -8.67 -2.50
N ILE A 25 -0.47 -8.29 -3.22
CA ILE A 25 -0.70 -8.77 -4.60
C ILE A 25 0.33 -8.19 -5.58
N THR A 26 0.64 -6.89 -5.47
CA THR A 26 1.65 -6.26 -6.35
C THR A 26 3.02 -6.93 -6.16
N GLY A 27 3.42 -7.16 -4.91
CA GLY A 27 4.66 -7.87 -4.57
C GLY A 27 4.67 -9.30 -5.12
N ALA A 28 3.57 -10.04 -4.99
CA ALA A 28 3.45 -11.38 -5.54
C ALA A 28 3.55 -11.40 -7.07
N ILE A 29 2.97 -10.43 -7.78
CA ILE A 29 3.09 -10.29 -9.24
C ILE A 29 4.55 -10.02 -9.64
N VAL A 30 5.21 -9.08 -8.97
CA VAL A 30 6.63 -8.77 -9.20
C VAL A 30 7.51 -10.00 -8.93
N GLY A 31 7.26 -10.71 -7.83
CA GLY A 31 7.99 -11.92 -7.44
C GLY A 31 7.87 -13.04 -8.47
N VAL A 32 6.64 -13.36 -8.92
CA VAL A 32 6.43 -14.37 -9.98
C VAL A 32 7.15 -13.98 -11.27
N GLY A 33 7.07 -12.71 -11.68
CA GLY A 33 7.81 -12.21 -12.84
C GLY A 33 9.33 -12.41 -12.69
N ALA A 34 9.87 -12.11 -11.51
CA ALA A 34 11.30 -12.23 -11.22
C ALA A 34 11.81 -13.69 -11.25
N VAL A 35 10.98 -14.66 -10.81
CA VAL A 35 11.30 -16.10 -10.87
C VAL A 35 11.46 -16.59 -12.31
N HIS A 36 10.64 -16.10 -13.24
CA HIS A 36 10.80 -16.46 -14.65
C HIS A 36 12.04 -15.82 -15.27
N ARG A 37 12.19 -14.49 -15.12
CA ARG A 37 13.41 -13.73 -15.46
C ARG A 37 13.26 -12.30 -14.97
N LEU A 38 14.35 -11.67 -14.52
CA LEU A 38 14.31 -10.28 -14.04
C LEU A 38 13.80 -9.29 -15.10
N SER A 39 14.04 -9.54 -16.40
CA SER A 39 13.54 -8.68 -17.48
C SER A 39 12.04 -8.81 -17.77
N ALA A 40 11.36 -9.82 -17.24
CA ALA A 40 9.90 -9.96 -17.34
C ALA A 40 9.18 -8.96 -16.43
N VAL A 41 9.85 -8.46 -15.40
CA VAL A 41 9.31 -7.44 -14.50
C VAL A 41 9.37 -6.07 -15.17
N ARG A 42 8.24 -5.36 -15.16
CA ARG A 42 8.16 -3.95 -15.60
C ARG A 42 8.69 -3.02 -14.51
N TRP A 43 10.01 -2.95 -14.34
CA TRP A 43 10.66 -2.17 -13.27
C TRP A 43 10.27 -0.69 -13.24
N GLY A 44 10.02 -0.08 -14.41
CA GLY A 44 9.53 1.30 -14.48
C GLY A 44 8.17 1.49 -13.82
N VAL A 45 7.28 0.50 -13.90
CA VAL A 45 5.97 0.53 -13.23
C VAL A 45 6.12 0.22 -11.74
N ALA A 46 6.87 -0.84 -11.40
CA ALA A 46 7.12 -1.21 -10.01
C ALA A 46 7.70 -0.05 -9.19
N ARG A 47 8.67 0.69 -9.76
CA ARG A 47 9.25 1.87 -9.12
C ARG A 47 8.24 3.00 -8.91
N ARG A 48 7.37 3.28 -9.90
CA ARG A 48 6.32 4.29 -9.75
C ARG A 48 5.34 3.93 -8.65
N ILE A 49 4.98 2.65 -8.54
CA ILE A 49 4.10 2.14 -7.49
C ILE A 49 4.74 2.35 -6.11
N VAL A 50 6.02 1.99 -5.94
CA VAL A 50 6.74 2.21 -4.67
C VAL A 50 6.77 3.68 -4.27
N TRP A 51 7.06 4.58 -5.21
CA TRP A 51 7.01 6.03 -4.94
C TRP A 51 5.60 6.50 -4.58
N ALA A 52 4.56 5.98 -5.24
CA ALA A 52 3.18 6.29 -4.89
C ALA A 52 2.87 5.88 -3.45
N TRP A 53 3.27 4.67 -3.03
CA TRP A 53 3.08 4.21 -1.65
C TRP A 53 3.74 5.15 -0.64
N ILE A 54 4.99 5.55 -0.88
CA ILE A 54 5.72 6.47 0.00
C ILE A 54 5.03 7.84 0.04
N LEU A 55 4.61 8.38 -1.10
CA LEU A 55 4.01 9.72 -1.20
C LEU A 55 2.58 9.77 -0.64
N THR A 56 1.83 8.67 -0.71
CA THR A 56 0.45 8.64 -0.18
C THR A 56 0.39 8.83 1.34
N ILE A 57 1.41 8.42 2.09
CA ILE A 57 1.47 8.58 3.55
C ILE A 57 1.52 10.07 3.96
N PRO A 58 2.53 10.87 3.55
CA PRO A 58 2.59 12.28 3.90
C PRO A 58 1.44 13.07 3.28
N ALA A 59 1.00 12.73 2.06
CA ALA A 59 -0.15 13.38 1.45
C ALA A 59 -1.43 13.18 2.29
N SER A 60 -1.70 11.94 2.71
CA SER A 60 -2.86 11.63 3.57
C SER A 60 -2.74 12.32 4.93
N ALA A 61 -1.55 12.34 5.52
CA ALA A 61 -1.29 13.04 6.77
C ALA A 61 -1.54 14.55 6.66
N ALA A 62 -1.06 15.18 5.58
CA ALA A 62 -1.27 16.61 5.33
C ALA A 62 -2.75 16.94 5.13
N VAL A 63 -3.48 16.13 4.35
CA VAL A 63 -4.92 16.30 4.15
C VAL A 63 -5.68 16.12 5.47
N ALA A 64 -5.36 15.07 6.25
CA ALA A 64 -5.97 14.85 7.55
C ALA A 64 -5.72 16.02 8.52
N ALA A 65 -4.50 16.53 8.58
CA ALA A 65 -4.16 17.70 9.40
C ALA A 65 -4.93 18.95 8.96
N LEU A 66 -4.99 19.23 7.65
CA LEU A 66 -5.73 20.36 7.12
C LEU A 66 -7.22 20.30 7.49
N VAL A 67 -7.84 19.13 7.28
CA VAL A 67 -9.26 18.92 7.61
C VAL A 67 -9.48 19.09 9.12
N PHE A 68 -8.62 18.52 9.96
CA PHE A 68 -8.71 18.67 11.42
C PHE A 68 -8.65 20.14 11.85
N TRP A 69 -7.72 20.92 11.30
CA TRP A 69 -7.60 22.35 11.61
C TRP A 69 -8.83 23.14 11.17
N ILE A 70 -9.37 22.87 9.98
CA ILE A 70 -10.60 23.52 9.50
C ILE A 70 -11.77 23.21 10.46
N ILE A 71 -11.93 21.95 10.86
CA ILE A 71 -13.00 21.55 11.79
C ILE A 71 -12.84 22.28 13.13
N ARG A 72 -11.62 22.34 13.68
CA ARG A 72 -11.33 23.07 14.93
C ARG A 72 -11.62 24.56 14.83
N LEU A 73 -11.36 25.20 13.69
CA LEU A 73 -11.66 26.63 13.48
C LEU A 73 -13.17 26.89 13.45
N VAL A 74 -13.95 25.99 12.85
CA VAL A 74 -15.42 26.14 12.73
C VAL A 74 -16.14 25.69 14.00
N HIS A 75 -15.64 24.68 14.70
CA HIS A 75 -16.23 24.16 15.94
C HIS A 75 -15.19 24.14 17.08
N PRO A 76 -14.88 25.29 17.71
CA PRO A 76 -13.80 25.41 18.70
C PRO A 76 -14.00 24.56 19.96
N ALA A 77 -15.25 24.15 20.25
CA ALA A 77 -15.64 23.40 21.44
C ALA A 77 -15.62 21.86 21.27
N ALA A 78 -15.29 21.35 20.08
CA ALA A 78 -15.02 19.92 19.82
C ALA A 78 -13.52 19.67 19.84
#